data_AF-A0A953JQI6-F1
#
_entry.id   AF-A0A953JQI6-F1
#
_cell.length_a   1.000
_cell.length_b   1.000
_cell.length_c   1.000
_cell.angle_alpha   90.00
_cell.angle_beta   90.00
_cell.angle_gamma   90.00
#
_symmetry.space_group_name_H-M   'P 1'
#
loop_
_entity.id
_entity.type
_entity.pdbx_description
1 polymer ?
#
loop_
_entity_poly.entity_id
_entity_poly.type
_entity_poly.pdbx_seq_one_letter_code
_entity_poly.pdbx_strand_id
1 'polypeptide(L)'
;MRRRATRPNVFRGLKRFGVCSTDWKYILVPTAAAYLTPFVFGLWFGYVPLGFPLGLFTFLILLGTFNYLRLSKPECWLSQKLDAEIDRWQSIRPPLHTELDPAVWVNKTKK
;
A
#
# COMPACT_ATOMS: atom_id res chain seq x y z
N MET A 1 37.74 6.98 -22.72
CA MET A 1 36.33 6.63 -23.01
C MET A 1 35.41 7.57 -22.24
N ARG A 2 34.54 8.34 -22.91
CA ARG A 2 33.58 9.27 -22.26
C ARG A 2 32.41 8.45 -21.70
N ARG A 3 32.14 8.51 -20.39
CA ARG A 3 30.95 7.88 -19.78
C ARG A 3 29.70 8.39 -20.51
N ARG A 4 28.95 7.49 -21.16
CA ARG A 4 27.60 7.83 -21.66
C ARG A 4 26.70 8.07 -20.45
N ALA A 5 25.83 9.07 -20.54
CA ALA A 5 24.80 9.28 -19.53
C ALA A 5 23.92 8.03 -19.46
N THR A 6 24.03 7.27 -18.37
CA THR A 6 23.06 6.24 -18.02
C THR A 6 21.73 6.96 -17.81
N ARG A 7 20.71 6.68 -18.63
CA ARG A 7 19.39 7.27 -18.40
C ARG A 7 18.96 6.87 -16.98
N PRO A 8 18.55 7.81 -16.11
CA PRO A 8 18.02 7.46 -14.81
C PRO A 8 16.89 6.46 -15.03
N ASN A 9 17.03 5.32 -14.37
CA ASN A 9 16.27 4.08 -14.56
C ASN A 9 14.83 4.28 -15.06
N VAL A 10 14.52 3.64 -16.19
CA VAL A 10 13.17 3.48 -16.76
C VAL A 10 12.25 2.65 -15.84
N PHE A 11 12.78 2.15 -14.72
CA PHE A 11 12.01 1.61 -13.60
C PHE A 11 11.34 2.75 -12.80
N ARG A 12 10.50 3.56 -13.45
CA ARG A 12 9.44 4.25 -12.70
C ARG A 12 8.63 3.14 -12.04
N GLY A 13 8.56 3.12 -10.71
CA GLY A 13 7.81 2.13 -9.96
C GLY A 13 6.45 1.90 -10.63
N LEU A 14 6.16 0.67 -11.02
CA LEU A 14 4.93 0.33 -11.75
C LEU A 14 3.74 0.62 -10.81
N LYS A 15 3.09 1.76 -11.05
CA LYS A 15 1.87 2.15 -10.36
C LYS A 15 0.69 1.60 -11.16
N ARG A 16 -0.11 0.75 -10.54
CA ARG A 16 -1.40 0.29 -11.11
C ARG A 16 -2.51 1.01 -10.36
N PHE A 17 -3.39 1.71 -11.07
CA PHE A 17 -4.49 2.49 -10.49
C PHE A 17 -4.04 3.46 -9.38
N GLY A 18 -2.88 4.10 -9.55
CA GLY A 18 -2.34 5.01 -8.55
C GLY A 18 -1.84 4.33 -7.27
N VAL A 19 -1.63 3.01 -7.26
CA VAL A 19 -1.07 2.23 -6.13
C VAL A 19 0.26 1.58 -6.52
N CYS A 20 1.30 1.69 -5.68
CA CYS A 20 2.58 1.01 -5.89
C CYS A 20 2.43 -0.51 -5.81
N SER A 21 3.18 -1.26 -6.63
CA SER A 21 3.12 -2.73 -6.65
C SER A 21 3.30 -3.36 -5.25
N THR A 22 4.13 -2.76 -4.39
CA THR A 22 4.38 -3.21 -3.01
C THR A 22 3.17 -3.06 -2.09
N ASP A 23 2.28 -2.10 -2.36
CA ASP A 23 1.18 -1.74 -1.47
C ASP A 23 -0.11 -2.51 -1.81
N TRP A 24 -0.15 -3.21 -2.95
CA TRP A 24 -1.31 -4.00 -3.37
C TRP A 24 -1.68 -5.10 -2.37
N LYS A 25 -0.72 -5.62 -1.61
CA LYS A 25 -0.99 -6.59 -0.54
C LYS A 25 -1.95 -6.03 0.51
N TYR A 26 -1.89 -4.72 0.80
CA TYR A 26 -2.78 -4.06 1.77
C TYR A 26 -4.18 -3.78 1.23
N ILE A 27 -4.41 -3.97 -0.06
CA ILE A 27 -5.74 -3.90 -0.67
C ILE A 27 -6.27 -5.34 -0.82
N LEU A 28 -5.48 -6.21 -1.45
CA LEU A 28 -5.91 -7.56 -1.81
C LEU A 28 -6.15 -8.46 -0.60
N VAL A 29 -5.29 -8.40 0.44
CA VAL A 29 -5.46 -9.27 1.62
C VAL A 29 -6.73 -8.92 2.39
N PRO A 30 -7.00 -7.64 2.75
CA PRO A 30 -8.26 -7.29 3.41
C PRO A 30 -9.49 -7.54 2.53
N THR A 31 -9.41 -7.28 1.22
CA THR A 31 -10.49 -7.61 0.28
C THR A 31 -10.78 -9.11 0.26
N ALA A 32 -9.76 -9.96 0.20
CA ALA A 32 -9.93 -11.41 0.24
C ALA A 32 -10.53 -11.87 1.57
N ALA A 33 -10.09 -11.31 2.70
CA ALA A 33 -10.67 -11.60 4.01
C ALA A 33 -12.15 -11.19 4.07
N ALA A 34 -12.50 -9.99 3.60
CA ALA A 34 -13.89 -9.51 3.56
C ALA A 34 -14.76 -10.35 2.62
N TYR A 35 -14.20 -10.81 1.50
CA TYR A 35 -14.89 -11.71 0.58
C TYR A 35 -15.16 -13.09 1.19
N LEU A 36 -14.18 -13.67 1.90
CA LEU A 36 -14.29 -15.01 2.48
C LEU A 36 -15.09 -15.06 3.78
N THR A 37 -15.07 -13.98 4.58
CA THR A 37 -15.75 -13.92 5.88
C THR A 37 -17.21 -14.38 5.82
N PRO A 38 -18.06 -13.89 4.89
CA PRO A 38 -19.43 -14.34 4.77
C PRO A 38 -19.60 -15.84 4.49
N PHE A 39 -18.67 -16.45 3.76
CA PHE A 39 -18.72 -17.89 3.49
C PHE A 39 -18.36 -18.70 4.73
N VAL A 40 -17.37 -18.26 5.52
CA VAL A 40 -16.97 -18.91 6.77
C VAL A 40 -18.09 -18.88 7.81
N PHE A 41 -18.81 -17.76 7.90
CA PHE A 41 -19.89 -17.57 8.88
C PHE A 41 -21.29 -17.89 8.34
N GLY A 42 -21.42 -18.36 7.09
CA GLY A 42 -22.72 -18.64 6.48
C GLY A 42 -23.62 -17.41 6.41
N LEU A 43 -23.07 -16.23 6.12
CA LEU A 43 -23.82 -14.98 5.99
C LEU A 43 -24.35 -14.83 4.57
N TRP A 44 -25.68 -14.88 4.47
CA TRP A 44 -26.42 -14.72 3.22
C TRP A 44 -27.39 -13.56 3.36
N PHE A 45 -27.57 -12.79 2.28
CA PHE A 45 -28.61 -11.77 2.19
C PHE A 45 -29.62 -12.19 1.13
N GLY A 46 -30.74 -12.76 1.58
CA GLY A 46 -31.65 -13.50 0.71
C GLY A 46 -30.93 -14.70 0.07
N TYR A 47 -30.84 -14.73 -1.25
CA TYR A 47 -30.17 -15.78 -2.02
C TYR A 47 -28.74 -15.42 -2.45
N VAL A 48 -28.24 -14.23 -2.09
CA VAL A 48 -26.92 -13.77 -2.51
C VAL A 48 -25.92 -13.97 -1.37
N PRO A 49 -24.81 -14.69 -1.61
CA PRO A 49 -23.74 -14.76 -0.62
C PRO A 49 -23.13 -13.37 -0.46
N LEU A 50 -23.06 -12.88 0.77
CA LEU A 50 -22.60 -11.52 1.06
C LEU A 50 -21.12 -11.29 0.73
N GLY A 51 -20.37 -12.35 0.41
CA GLY A 51 -18.95 -12.27 0.06
C GLY A 51 -18.66 -11.36 -1.12
N PHE A 52 -19.41 -11.46 -2.21
CA PHE A 52 -19.19 -10.62 -3.40
C PHE A 52 -19.43 -9.12 -3.13
N PRO A 53 -20.61 -8.68 -2.64
CA PRO A 53 -20.84 -7.26 -2.40
C PRO A 53 -19.88 -6.69 -1.34
N LEU A 54 -19.56 -7.43 -0.28
CA LEU A 54 -18.61 -6.98 0.74
C LEU A 54 -17.18 -6.90 0.21
N GLY A 55 -16.73 -7.89 -0.56
CA GLY A 55 -15.41 -7.88 -1.19
C GLY A 55 -15.25 -6.69 -2.14
N LEU A 56 -16.23 -6.46 -3.02
CA LEU A 56 -16.22 -5.33 -3.95
C LEU A 56 -16.22 -3.98 -3.23
N PHE A 57 -17.10 -3.82 -2.23
CA PHE A 57 -17.18 -2.59 -1.44
C PHE A 57 -15.85 -2.30 -0.72
N THR A 58 -15.27 -3.32 -0.10
CA THR A 58 -13.98 -3.20 0.61
C THR A 58 -12.85 -2.85 -0.34
N PHE A 59 -12.82 -3.46 -1.53
CA PHE A 59 -11.84 -3.14 -2.57
C PHE A 59 -11.93 -1.67 -3.02
N LEU A 60 -13.13 -1.17 -3.31
CA LEU A 60 -13.34 0.21 -3.76
C LEU A 60 -12.98 1.23 -2.68
N ILE A 61 -13.37 0.98 -1.43
CA ILE A 61 -13.00 1.83 -0.30
C ILE A 61 -11.48 1.89 -0.17
N LEU A 62 -10.81 0.73 -0.09
CA LEU A 62 -9.36 0.69 0.05
C LEU A 62 -8.67 1.38 -1.11
N LEU A 63 -9.10 1.10 -2.35
CA LEU A 63 -8.54 1.76 -3.53
C LEU A 63 -8.69 3.29 -3.46
N GLY A 64 -9.86 3.78 -3.05
CA GLY A 64 -10.12 5.20 -2.86
C GLY A 64 -9.27 5.81 -1.73
N THR A 65 -9.22 5.15 -0.57
CA THR A 65 -8.42 5.58 0.58
C THR A 65 -6.93 5.59 0.26
N PHE A 66 -6.40 4.58 -0.43
CA PHE A 66 -4.99 4.55 -0.83
C PHE A 66 -4.67 5.64 -1.85
N ASN A 67 -5.55 5.90 -2.82
CA ASN A 67 -5.37 7.01 -3.74
C ASN A 67 -5.42 8.37 -3.03
N TYR A 68 -6.34 8.55 -2.08
CA TYR A 68 -6.43 9.75 -1.26
C TYR A 68 -5.20 9.95 -0.36
N LEU A 69 -4.81 8.92 0.40
CA LEU A 69 -3.63 8.97 1.27
C LEU A 69 -2.35 9.23 0.48
N ARG A 70 -2.23 8.69 -0.73
CA ARG A 70 -1.08 8.92 -1.60
C ARG A 70 -0.92 10.37 -2.05
N LEU A 71 -2.00 11.16 -2.13
CA LEU A 71 -1.87 12.61 -2.38
C LEU A 71 -1.08 13.31 -1.26
N SER A 72 -1.09 12.74 -0.05
CA SER A 72 -0.48 13.36 1.14
C SER A 72 0.75 12.63 1.68
N LYS A 73 0.98 11.36 1.29
CA LYS A 73 2.01 10.49 1.86
C LYS A 73 2.96 9.92 0.80
N PRO A 74 4.27 9.80 1.12
CA PRO A 74 5.26 9.23 0.22
C PRO A 74 5.15 7.69 0.08
N GLU A 75 5.83 7.12 -0.92
CA GLU A 75 5.71 5.72 -1.33
C GLU A 75 6.18 4.72 -0.26
N CYS A 76 5.44 3.64 0.01
CA CYS A 76 5.73 2.67 1.09
C CYS A 76 5.53 3.19 2.54
N TRP A 77 4.81 4.30 2.72
CA TRP A 77 4.52 4.87 4.05
C TRP A 77 3.80 3.88 4.95
N LEU A 78 2.82 3.18 4.39
CA LEU A 78 2.00 2.25 5.15
C LEU A 78 2.82 1.03 5.59
N SER A 79 3.66 0.46 4.71
CA SER A 79 4.50 -0.67 5.08
C SER A 79 5.44 -0.30 6.22
N GLN A 80 6.13 0.83 6.11
CA GLN A 80 7.05 1.29 7.15
C GLN A 80 6.34 1.60 8.46
N LYS A 81 5.14 2.20 8.40
CA LYS A 81 4.35 2.48 9.60
C LYS A 81 3.88 1.19 10.28
N LEU A 82 3.44 0.20 9.52
CA LEU A 82 3.05 -1.10 10.06
C LEU A 82 4.25 -1.87 10.62
N ASP A 83 5.38 -1.87 9.92
CA ASP A 83 6.62 -2.50 10.40
C ASP A 83 7.10 -1.82 11.70
N ALA A 84 7.05 -0.48 11.75
CA ALA A 84 7.38 0.28 12.96
C ALA A 84 6.43 -0.03 14.13
N GLU A 85 5.13 -0.15 13.87
CA GLU A 85 4.12 -0.50 14.87
C GLU A 85 4.31 -1.95 15.39
N ILE A 86 4.61 -2.89 14.50
CA ILE A 86 4.90 -4.29 14.85
C ILE A 86 6.19 -4.38 15.68
N ASP A 87 7.22 -3.64 15.28
CA ASP A 87 8.51 -3.63 15.96
C ASP A 87 8.46 -2.88 17.30
N ARG A 88 7.43 -2.05 17.59
CA ARG A 88 7.21 -1.27 18.82
C ARG A 88 8.37 -0.38 19.31
N TRP A 89 9.45 -0.27 18.54
CA TRP A 89 10.72 0.29 19.01
C TRP A 89 11.08 1.64 18.36
N GLN A 90 10.36 2.09 17.32
CA GLN A 90 10.52 3.39 16.65
C GLN A 90 9.20 3.86 16.04
N SER A 91 9.00 5.17 15.86
CA SER A 91 7.79 5.71 15.22
C SER A 91 7.77 5.53 13.70
N ILE A 92 8.95 5.43 13.08
CA ILE A 92 9.15 5.20 11.62
C ILE A 92 10.41 4.34 11.45
N ARG A 93 10.32 3.25 10.67
CA ARG A 93 11.48 2.43 10.30
C ARG A 93 12.04 2.90 8.96
N PRO A 94 13.36 3.15 8.83
CA PRO A 94 13.96 3.50 7.55
C PRO A 94 13.81 2.34 6.54
N PRO A 95 13.71 2.63 5.24
CA PRO A 95 13.57 1.60 4.21
C PRO A 95 14.73 0.60 4.28
N LEU A 96 14.39 -0.69 4.43
CA LEU A 96 15.37 -1.78 4.53
C LEU A 96 16.07 -2.06 3.20
N HIS A 97 15.44 -1.70 2.09
CA HIS A 97 15.98 -1.86 0.75
C HIS A 97 16.32 -0.50 0.16
N THR A 98 17.47 -0.39 -0.50
CA THR A 98 18.00 0.78 -1.22
C THR A 98 17.11 1.24 -2.39
N GLU A 99 15.88 0.73 -2.50
CA GLU A 99 14.91 1.02 -3.55
C GLU A 99 14.24 2.39 -3.38
N LEU A 100 14.33 2.98 -2.18
CA LEU A 100 13.74 4.28 -1.86
C LEU A 100 14.78 5.20 -1.25
N ASP A 101 14.92 6.39 -1.82
CA ASP A 101 15.83 7.42 -1.32
C ASP A 101 15.34 7.89 0.09
N PRO A 102 16.11 7.65 1.16
CA PRO A 102 15.72 8.02 2.53
C PRO A 102 15.45 9.54 2.66
N ALA A 103 16.04 10.34 1.76
CA ALA A 103 15.96 11.79 1.74
C ALA A 103 14.54 12.34 1.48
N VAL A 104 13.63 11.56 0.88
CA VAL A 104 12.25 12.02 0.61
C VAL A 104 11.42 12.18 1.90
N TRP A 105 11.84 11.52 2.98
CA TRP A 105 11.07 11.37 4.23
C TRP A 105 11.59 12.27 5.33
N VAL A 106 12.91 12.45 5.37
CA VAL A 106 13.60 13.33 6.29
C VAL A 106 13.71 14.71 5.66
N ASN A 107 12.57 15.32 5.33
CA ASN A 107 12.57 16.77 5.35
C ASN A 107 12.75 17.14 6.82
N LYS A 108 14.00 17.47 7.18
CA LYS A 108 14.33 18.16 8.42
C LYS A 108 13.27 19.24 8.58
N THR A 109 12.44 19.10 9.61
CA THR A 109 11.83 20.24 10.27
C THR A 109 13.00 21.18 10.57
N LYS A 110 13.24 22.13 9.67
CA LYS A 110 14.18 23.22 9.91
C LYS A 110 13.57 23.98 11.09
N LYS A 111 14.39 24.11 12.13
CA LYS A 111 14.21 24.94 13.31
C LYS A 111 13.46 26.23 13.03
#